data_AF-A5HE47-F1
#
_entry.id   AF-A5HE47-F1
#
_cell.length_a   1.000
_cell.length_b   1.000
_cell.length_c   1.000
_cell.angle_alpha   90.00
_cell.angle_beta   90.00
_cell.angle_gamma   90.00
#
_symmetry.space_group_name_H-M   'P 1'
#
loop_
_entity.id
_entity.type
_entity.pdbx_description
1 polymer ?
#
loop_
_entity_poly.entity_id
_entity_poly.type
_entity_poly.pdbx_seq_one_letter_code
_entity_poly.pdbx_strand_id
1 'polypeptide(L)'
;LIALPSLRILYLMDEINDPHLTIKAMGHQWYWSYEYTDYEDLGFDSYMIPTQDLTPGQFRLLETDHRMVVPMESPVRVLVSAEDVLHSWAVPSLGVKMDAVPGRLNQTAFIASRPGVFYGQCSEICGANHSLMP
;
A
#
# COMPACT_ATOMS: atom_id res chain seq x y z
N LEU A 1 12.51 0.60 -30.78
CA LEU A 1 13.55 0.80 -29.74
C LEU A 1 13.01 0.98 -28.32
N ILE A 2 11.69 1.19 -28.09
CA ILE A 2 11.10 1.36 -26.74
C ILE A 2 10.83 0.01 -26.03
N ALA A 3 10.58 -1.07 -26.78
CA ALA A 3 10.21 -2.36 -26.19
C ALA A 3 11.30 -2.99 -25.32
N LEU A 4 12.57 -2.88 -25.72
CA LEU A 4 13.70 -3.50 -24.99
C LEU A 4 13.86 -2.98 -23.55
N PRO A 5 13.93 -1.66 -23.29
CA PRO A 5 14.01 -1.17 -21.91
C PRO A 5 12.74 -1.47 -21.10
N SER A 6 11.55 -1.47 -21.74
CA SER A 6 10.28 -1.83 -21.08
C SER A 6 10.29 -3.26 -20.57
N LEU A 7 10.61 -4.23 -21.45
CA LEU A 7 10.68 -5.64 -21.08
C LEU A 7 11.74 -5.90 -20.02
N ARG A 8 12.91 -5.23 -20.10
CA ARG A 8 13.94 -5.36 -19.09
C ARG A 8 13.44 -4.94 -17.70
N ILE A 9 12.75 -3.80 -17.60
CA ILE A 9 12.19 -3.32 -16.33
C ILE A 9 11.10 -4.27 -15.83
N LEU A 10 10.22 -4.75 -16.72
CA LEU A 10 9.16 -5.70 -16.37
C LEU A 10 9.70 -6.94 -15.65
N TYR A 11 10.71 -7.60 -16.23
CA TYR A 11 11.31 -8.79 -15.62
C TYR A 11 12.07 -8.47 -14.32
N LEU A 12 12.78 -7.34 -14.26
CA LEU A 12 13.47 -6.91 -13.02
C LEU A 12 12.50 -6.61 -11.88
N MET A 13 11.29 -6.14 -12.17
CA MET A 13 10.26 -5.86 -11.16
C MET A 13 9.53 -7.12 -10.69
N ASP A 14 9.43 -8.14 -11.53
CA ASP A 14 8.77 -9.41 -11.21
C ASP A 14 9.66 -10.36 -10.38
N GLU A 15 10.98 -10.16 -10.43
CA GLU A 15 11.93 -10.87 -9.58
C GLU A 15 11.80 -10.45 -8.10
N ILE A 16 10.96 -11.16 -7.35
CA ILE A 16 10.78 -10.95 -5.91
C ILE A 16 11.76 -11.82 -5.14
N ASN A 17 12.93 -11.25 -4.84
CA ASN A 17 13.97 -11.91 -4.07
C ASN A 17 13.71 -11.77 -2.55
N ASP A 18 13.79 -12.91 -1.84
CA ASP A 18 13.94 -13.08 -0.39
C ASP A 18 13.58 -11.85 0.48
N PRO A 19 12.28 -11.57 0.72
CA PRO A 19 11.90 -10.41 1.49
C PRO A 19 12.19 -10.59 2.98
N HIS A 20 12.61 -9.52 3.63
CA HIS A 20 12.85 -9.50 5.07
C HIS A 20 11.56 -9.33 5.89
N LEU A 21 10.50 -8.82 5.26
CA LEU A 21 9.22 -8.55 5.87
C LEU A 21 8.09 -8.74 4.85
N THR A 22 7.04 -9.44 5.25
CA THR A 22 5.78 -9.61 4.52
C THR A 22 4.66 -8.94 5.30
N ILE A 23 3.88 -8.10 4.61
CA ILE A 23 2.73 -7.40 5.18
C ILE A 23 1.52 -7.67 4.30
N LYS A 24 0.38 -7.97 4.91
CA LYS A 24 -0.89 -8.03 4.21
C LYS A 24 -1.57 -6.66 4.25
N ALA A 25 -1.99 -6.15 3.10
CA ALA A 25 -2.81 -4.96 2.98
C ALA A 25 -4.19 -5.36 2.45
N MET A 26 -5.21 -5.17 3.27
CA MET A 26 -6.59 -5.55 3.00
C MET A 26 -7.45 -4.30 2.81
N GLY A 27 -8.05 -4.15 1.63
CA GLY A 27 -8.93 -3.03 1.30
C GLY A 27 -10.37 -3.25 1.74
N HIS A 28 -10.98 -2.20 2.29
CA HIS A 28 -12.36 -2.15 2.77
C HIS A 28 -13.02 -0.83 2.38
N GLN A 29 -14.35 -0.77 2.37
CA GLN A 29 -15.14 0.47 2.29
C GLN A 29 -15.17 1.16 3.67
N TRP A 30 -14.42 2.24 3.93
CA TRP A 30 -13.40 2.93 3.13
C TRP A 30 -12.16 3.17 3.99
N TYR A 31 -11.36 2.12 4.15
CA TYR A 31 -10.14 2.11 4.95
C TYR A 31 -9.23 0.96 4.51
N TRP A 32 -7.99 0.96 5.00
CA TRP A 32 -7.05 -0.14 4.82
C TRP A 32 -6.79 -0.81 6.16
N SER A 33 -6.71 -2.13 6.17
CA SER A 33 -6.17 -2.88 7.31
C SER A 33 -4.82 -3.49 6.93
N TYR A 34 -3.90 -3.46 7.87
CA TYR A 34 -2.54 -3.95 7.69
C TYR A 34 -2.25 -5.04 8.71
N GLU A 35 -1.75 -6.18 8.23
CA GLU A 35 -1.35 -7.32 9.08
C GLU A 35 0.12 -7.63 8.89
N TYR A 36 0.86 -7.67 10.00
CA TYR A 36 2.24 -8.11 10.10
C TYR A 36 2.17 -9.43 10.84
N THR A 37 2.49 -10.54 10.18
CA THR A 37 2.36 -11.89 10.77
C THR A 37 3.67 -12.66 10.85
N ASP A 38 4.78 -12.04 10.43
CA ASP A 38 6.09 -12.70 10.36
C ASP A 38 6.73 -12.90 11.75
N TYR A 39 6.38 -12.08 12.74
CA TYR A 39 7.00 -12.09 14.07
C TYR A 39 5.99 -12.19 15.21
N GLU A 40 4.94 -11.38 15.15
CA GLU A 40 3.82 -11.34 16.09
C GLU A 40 2.54 -11.21 15.27
N ASP A 41 1.38 -11.60 15.81
CA ASP A 41 0.08 -11.35 15.17
C ASP A 41 -0.35 -9.90 15.41
N LEU A 42 0.24 -8.96 14.65
CA LEU A 42 -0.08 -7.53 14.71
C LEU A 42 -0.99 -7.15 13.54
N GLY A 43 -2.20 -6.68 13.85
CA GLY A 43 -3.16 -6.15 12.88
C GLY A 43 -3.73 -4.82 13.34
N PHE A 44 -3.92 -3.87 12.41
CA PHE A 44 -4.60 -2.61 12.70
C PHE A 44 -5.28 -2.02 11.47
N ASP A 45 -6.29 -1.18 11.74
CA ASP A 45 -7.01 -0.41 10.73
C ASP A 45 -6.41 1.00 10.60
N SER A 46 -6.41 1.50 9.37
CA SER A 46 -5.89 2.81 8.98
C SER A 46 -6.99 3.61 8.29
N TYR A 47 -7.57 4.55 9.02
CA TYR A 47 -8.61 5.47 8.56
C TYR A 47 -8.02 6.84 8.26
N MET A 48 -8.59 7.52 7.26
CA MET A 48 -8.26 8.92 7.00
C MET A 48 -8.64 9.79 8.19
N ILE A 49 -7.74 10.66 8.64
CA ILE A 49 -8.06 11.66 9.66
C ILE A 49 -9.06 12.67 9.07
N PRO A 50 -10.23 12.89 9.70
CA PRO A 50 -11.19 13.90 9.25
C PRO A 50 -10.55 15.29 9.21
N THR A 51 -10.92 16.12 8.22
CA THR A 51 -10.28 17.44 8.01
C THR A 51 -10.39 18.36 9.24
N GLN A 52 -11.47 18.22 10.01
CA GLN A 52 -11.70 18.98 11.25
C GLN A 52 -10.78 18.58 12.41
N ASP A 53 -10.22 17.37 12.37
CA ASP A 53 -9.37 16.79 13.43
C ASP A 53 -7.87 16.90 13.08
N LEU A 54 -7.53 17.53 11.95
CA LEU A 54 -6.15 17.73 11.52
C LEU A 54 -5.44 18.76 12.40
N THR A 55 -4.21 18.43 12.77
CA THR A 55 -3.27 19.34 13.44
C THR A 55 -2.53 20.23 12.42
N PRO A 56 -2.04 21.43 12.82
CA PRO A 56 -1.30 22.29 11.92
C PRO A 56 -0.10 21.59 11.28
N GLY A 57 -0.04 21.59 9.94
CA GLY A 57 1.04 20.97 9.15
C GLY A 57 0.68 19.59 8.57
N GLN A 58 -0.43 18.99 8.98
CA GLN A 58 -0.92 17.73 8.40
C GLN A 58 -1.59 17.93 7.04
N PHE A 59 -1.47 16.94 6.16
CA PHE A 59 -2.04 16.99 4.82
C PHE A 59 -3.49 16.50 4.77
N ARG A 60 -4.38 17.37 4.29
CA ARG A 60 -5.78 17.03 4.04
C ARG A 60 -5.89 15.89 3.02
N LEU A 61 -6.75 14.91 3.31
CA LEU A 61 -7.01 13.69 2.51
C LEU A 61 -5.88 12.66 2.44
N LEU A 62 -4.75 12.90 3.09
CA LEU A 62 -3.58 12.02 3.01
C LEU A 62 -3.16 11.46 4.36
N GLU A 63 -3.44 12.16 5.47
CA GLU A 63 -3.13 11.62 6.79
C GLU A 63 -4.08 10.52 7.22
N THR A 64 -3.51 9.50 7.84
CA THR A 64 -4.22 8.41 8.51
C THR A 64 -3.95 8.41 10.01
N ASP A 65 -4.86 7.81 10.78
CA ASP A 65 -4.71 7.63 12.23
C ASP A 65 -3.57 6.68 12.58
N HIS A 66 -3.41 5.58 11.83
CA HIS A 66 -2.32 4.62 11.94
C HIS A 66 -1.56 4.53 10.63
N ARG A 67 -0.23 4.53 10.69
CA ARG A 67 0.64 4.40 9.52
C ARG A 67 1.22 2.99 9.43
N MET A 68 1.24 2.43 8.23
CA MET A 68 2.04 1.24 7.91
C MET A 68 3.53 1.62 8.02
N VAL A 69 4.26 0.99 8.94
CA VAL A 69 5.68 1.26 9.19
C VAL A 69 6.52 0.10 8.68
N VAL A 70 7.56 0.41 7.93
CA VAL A 70 8.48 -0.58 7.35
C VAL A 70 9.93 -0.18 7.57
N PRO A 71 10.86 -1.15 7.69
CA PRO A 71 12.29 -0.84 7.73
C PRO A 71 12.77 -0.29 6.38
N MET A 72 13.57 0.78 6.42
CA MET A 72 14.26 1.29 5.22
C MET A 72 15.34 0.29 4.76
N GLU A 73 15.74 0.39 3.49
CA GLU A 73 16.80 -0.42 2.86
C GLU A 73 16.59 -1.95 2.95
N SER A 74 15.37 -2.39 3.27
CA SER A 74 15.00 -3.80 3.35
C SER A 74 13.96 -4.13 2.28
N PRO A 75 14.05 -5.28 1.58
CA PRO A 75 13.00 -5.73 0.68
C PRO A 75 11.75 -6.10 1.47
N VAL A 76 10.65 -5.41 1.17
CA VAL A 76 9.34 -5.63 1.77
C VAL A 76 8.42 -6.23 0.72
N ARG A 77 7.77 -7.35 1.04
CA ARG A 77 6.70 -7.95 0.26
C ARG A 77 5.36 -7.46 0.81
N VAL A 78 4.48 -6.99 -0.07
CA VAL A 78 3.09 -6.68 0.29
C VAL A 78 2.16 -7.65 -0.41
N LEU A 79 1.32 -8.32 0.37
CA LEU A 79 0.22 -9.15 -0.10
C LEU A 79 -1.05 -8.32 -0.09
N VAL A 80 -1.63 -8.07 -1.25
CA VAL A 80 -2.75 -7.14 -1.42
C VAL A 80 -4.02 -7.92 -1.77
N SER A 81 -5.10 -7.69 -1.01
CA SER A 81 -6.43 -8.23 -1.29
C SER A 81 -7.51 -7.30 -0.70
N ALA A 82 -8.78 -7.68 -0.83
CA ALA A 82 -9.92 -6.92 -0.31
C ALA A 82 -10.97 -7.86 0.29
N GLU A 83 -11.79 -7.33 1.20
CA GLU A 83 -12.88 -8.08 1.83
C GLU A 83 -14.26 -7.79 1.23
N ASP A 84 -14.40 -6.72 0.42
CA ASP A 84 -15.68 -6.29 -0.14
C ASP A 84 -15.68 -6.11 -1.67
N VAL A 85 -15.25 -4.95 -2.15
CA VAL A 85 -15.22 -4.55 -3.56
C VAL A 85 -13.77 -4.46 -4.06
N LEU A 86 -13.59 -4.08 -5.32
CA LEU A 86 -12.26 -3.78 -5.84
C LEU A 86 -11.72 -2.50 -5.19
N HIS A 87 -10.46 -2.57 -4.78
CA HIS A 87 -9.63 -1.42 -4.42
C HIS A 87 -8.30 -1.52 -5.16
N SER A 88 -7.43 -0.54 -5.00
CA SER A 88 -6.06 -0.65 -5.53
C SER A 88 -5.10 0.06 -4.60
N TRP A 89 -4.18 -0.72 -4.03
CA TRP A 89 -3.17 -0.23 -3.09
C TRP A 89 -2.02 0.38 -3.90
N ALA A 90 -1.82 1.69 -3.76
CA ALA A 90 -0.87 2.42 -4.58
C ALA A 90 -0.07 3.42 -3.76
N VAL A 91 1.26 3.37 -3.89
CA VAL A 91 2.19 4.34 -3.32
C VAL A 91 3.12 4.81 -4.45
N PRO A 92 2.75 5.89 -5.17
CA PRO A 92 3.41 6.28 -6.43
C PRO A 92 4.91 6.56 -6.28
N SER A 93 5.33 7.12 -5.13
CA SER A 93 6.73 7.42 -4.83
C SER A 93 7.61 6.17 -4.64
N LEU A 94 7.01 5.01 -4.38
CA LEU A 94 7.66 3.70 -4.34
C LEU A 94 7.48 2.93 -5.66
N GLY A 95 6.77 3.50 -6.65
CA GLY A 95 6.53 2.85 -7.94
C GLY A 95 5.59 1.65 -7.88
N VAL A 96 4.78 1.53 -6.83
CA VAL A 96 3.88 0.40 -6.60
C VAL A 96 2.42 0.81 -6.82
N LYS A 97 1.70 -0.03 -7.56
CA LYS A 97 0.24 -0.05 -7.68
C LYS A 97 -0.16 -1.51 -7.86
N MET A 98 -1.00 -2.02 -6.96
CA MET A 98 -1.51 -3.38 -7.04
C MET A 98 -2.98 -3.43 -6.67
N ASP A 99 -3.79 -4.02 -7.54
CA ASP A 99 -5.22 -4.13 -7.31
C ASP A 99 -5.51 -5.12 -6.18
N ALA A 100 -6.41 -4.71 -5.30
CA ALA A 100 -6.95 -5.49 -4.21
C ALA A 100 -8.27 -6.11 -4.69
N VAL A 101 -8.25 -7.43 -4.92
CA VAL A 101 -9.36 -8.17 -5.53
C VAL A 101 -9.91 -9.17 -4.50
N PRO A 102 -11.20 -9.10 -4.14
CA PRO A 102 -11.79 -10.06 -3.22
C PRO A 102 -11.61 -11.51 -3.70
N GLY A 103 -11.14 -12.38 -2.80
CA GLY A 103 -10.86 -13.79 -3.12
C GLY A 103 -9.56 -14.05 -3.90
N ARG A 104 -8.73 -13.02 -4.16
CA ARG A 104 -7.42 -13.16 -4.78
C ARG A 104 -6.35 -12.42 -3.98
N LEU A 105 -5.25 -13.11 -3.70
CA LEU A 105 -4.11 -12.55 -3.01
C LEU A 105 -3.03 -12.19 -4.04
N ASN A 106 -2.89 -10.89 -4.29
CA ASN A 106 -1.90 -10.32 -5.19
C ASN A 106 -0.62 -9.99 -4.41
N GLN A 107 0.53 -9.95 -5.09
CA GLN A 107 1.81 -9.66 -4.47
C GLN A 107 2.55 -8.54 -5.19
N THR A 108 3.14 -7.63 -4.44
CA THR A 108 4.11 -6.65 -4.93
C THR A 108 5.27 -6.53 -3.95
N ALA A 109 6.39 -5.93 -4.36
CA ALA A 109 7.53 -5.72 -3.51
C ALA A 109 8.15 -4.34 -3.75
N PHE A 110 8.75 -3.76 -2.71
CA PHE A 110 9.49 -2.52 -2.82
C PHE A 110 10.65 -2.47 -1.83
N ILE A 111 11.57 -1.53 -2.05
CA ILE A 111 12.63 -1.16 -1.11
C ILE A 111 12.56 0.35 -0.91
N ALA A 112 12.36 0.80 0.32
CA ALA A 112 12.43 2.22 0.66
C ALA A 112 13.90 2.65 0.84
N SER A 113 14.46 3.35 -0.14
CA SER A 113 15.88 3.76 -0.16
C SER A 113 16.21 4.95 0.74
N ARG A 114 15.21 5.59 1.33
CA ARG A 114 15.37 6.75 2.23
C ARG A 114 14.30 6.73 3.31
N PRO A 115 14.61 7.22 4.53
CA PRO A 115 13.61 7.37 5.56
C PRO A 115 12.62 8.48 5.19
N GLY A 116 11.38 8.34 5.66
CA GLY A 116 10.34 9.35 5.46
C GLY A 116 8.93 8.76 5.50
N VAL A 117 7.96 9.59 5.15
CA VAL A 117 6.56 9.21 4.98
C VAL A 117 6.24 9.25 3.49
N PHE A 118 5.68 8.17 2.97
CA PHE A 118 5.29 8.02 1.58
C PHE A 118 3.77 7.83 1.54
N TYR A 119 3.08 8.73 0.85
CA TYR A 119 1.62 8.73 0.79
C TYR A 119 1.13 7.99 -0.45
N GLY A 120 -0.02 7.36 -0.29
CA GLY A 120 -0.79 6.67 -1.31
C GLY A 120 -2.25 7.13 -1.32
N GLN A 121 -3.00 6.65 -2.30
CA GLN A 121 -4.47 6.68 -2.29
C GLN A 121 -5.00 5.46 -3.02
N CYS A 122 -6.21 5.01 -2.64
CA CYS A 122 -6.92 3.99 -3.40
C CYS A 122 -7.05 4.39 -4.88
N SER A 123 -6.61 3.52 -5.78
CA SER A 123 -6.51 3.79 -7.22
C SER A 123 -7.47 2.98 -8.10
N GLU A 124 -8.56 2.51 -7.50
CA GLU A 124 -9.68 1.80 -8.15
C GLU A 124 -11.00 2.22 -7.51
N ILE A 125 -12.07 2.41 -8.30
CA ILE A 125 -13.32 3.00 -7.79
C ILE A 125 -14.03 2.04 -6.83
N CYS A 126 -14.16 2.44 -5.56
CA CYS A 126 -14.69 1.59 -4.49
C CYS A 126 -15.95 2.14 -3.78
N GLY A 127 -16.59 3.17 -4.33
CA GLY A 127 -17.86 3.71 -3.84
C GLY A 127 -17.79 5.16 -3.36
N ALA A 128 -18.71 5.54 -2.46
CA ALA A 128 -18.97 6.93 -2.10
C ALA A 128 -17.75 7.68 -1.54
N ASN A 129 -16.98 7.04 -0.66
CA ASN A 129 -15.81 7.66 -0.04
C ASN A 129 -14.48 7.16 -0.66
N HIS A 130 -14.50 6.80 -1.94
CA HIS A 130 -13.30 6.35 -2.66
C HIS A 130 -12.11 7.32 -2.54
N SER A 131 -12.38 8.63 -2.52
CA SER A 131 -11.35 9.66 -2.36
C SER A 131 -10.85 9.86 -0.92
N LEU A 132 -11.42 9.15 0.05
CA LEU A 132 -11.19 9.34 1.50
C LEU A 132 -10.57 8.11 2.17
N MET A 133 -9.80 7.32 1.43
CA MET A 133 -9.05 6.17 1.94
C MET A 133 -7.60 6.17 1.42
N PRO A 134 -6.77 7.09 1.96
CA PRO A 134 -5.35 7.17 1.64
C PRO A 134 -4.56 5.94 2.13
#